data_AF-A0A1C7W4X9-F1
#
_entry.id   AF-A0A1C7W4X9-F1
#
_cell.length_a   1.000
_cell.length_b   1.000
_cell.length_c   1.000
_cell.angle_alpha   90.00
_cell.angle_beta   90.00
_cell.angle_gamma   90.00
#
_symmetry.space_group_name_H-M   'P 1'
#
loop_
_entity.id
_entity.type
_entity.pdbx_description
1 polymer ?
#
loop_
_entity_poly.entity_id
_entity_poly.type
_entity_poly.pdbx_seq_one_letter_code
_entity_poly.pdbx_strand_id
1 'polypeptide(L)' 'MKKLTFLPLTFLTLTLAGCTSDYIITTKYGDILQAHGEPDTDRNSGMTSYTGMNGDYHLINTNDISGIVKK' A
#
# COMPACT_ATOMS: atom_id res chain seq x y z
N MET A 1 8.60 -34.33 43.64
CA MET A 1 8.56 -34.63 42.20
C MET A 1 7.52 -33.73 41.54
N LYS A 2 7.94 -32.63 40.91
CA LYS A 2 7.04 -31.72 40.18
C LYS A 2 7.34 -31.89 38.70
N LYS A 3 6.41 -32.52 37.99
CA LYS A 3 6.51 -32.80 36.56
C LYS A 3 6.41 -31.47 35.82
N LEU A 4 7.51 -31.07 35.18
CA LEU A 4 7.56 -29.87 34.34
C LEU A 4 6.95 -30.26 32.98
N THR A 5 5.66 -29.99 32.84
CA THR A 5 4.88 -30.29 31.65
C THR A 5 5.36 -29.42 30.49
N PHE A 6 5.81 -30.07 29.43
CA PHE A 6 6.05 -29.55 28.10
C PHE A 6 4.85 -28.72 27.59
N LEU A 7 5.09 -27.52 27.06
CA LEU A 7 4.16 -26.84 26.17
C LEU A 7 4.92 -26.40 24.91
N PRO A 8 4.61 -26.95 23.71
CA PRO A 8 5.27 -26.55 22.48
C PRO A 8 4.74 -25.17 22.08
N LEU A 9 5.62 -24.17 22.13
CA LEU A 9 5.36 -22.81 21.67
C LEU A 9 5.42 -22.79 20.14
N THR A 10 4.38 -23.32 19.47
CA THR A 10 4.21 -23.17 18.03
C THR A 10 3.82 -21.72 17.74
N PHE A 11 4.83 -20.91 17.40
CA PHE A 11 4.67 -19.59 16.83
C PHE A 11 3.91 -19.71 15.50
N LEU A 12 2.64 -19.32 15.51
CA LEU A 12 1.81 -19.18 14.33
C LEU A 12 2.27 -17.91 13.59
N THR A 13 3.17 -18.04 12.63
CA THR A 13 3.56 -16.92 11.77
C THR A 13 2.42 -16.66 10.80
N LEU A 14 1.49 -15.77 11.16
CA LEU A 14 0.54 -15.21 10.19
C LEU A 14 1.33 -14.34 9.22
N THR A 15 1.61 -14.86 8.03
CA THR A 15 2.01 -14.02 6.90
C THR A 15 0.77 -13.23 6.49
N LEU A 16 0.64 -11.99 6.99
CA LEU A 16 -0.28 -11.01 6.43
C LEU A 16 0.23 -10.63 5.04
N ALA A 17 -0.01 -11.49 4.06
CA ALA A 17 0.02 -11.06 2.67
C ALA A 17 -1.18 -10.13 2.49
N GLY A 18 -0.97 -8.84 2.70
CA GLY A 18 -1.94 -7.82 2.37
C GLY A 18 -2.14 -7.84 0.86
N CYS A 19 -3.20 -8.51 0.39
CA CYS A 19 -3.60 -8.48 -1.02
C CYS A 19 -4.17 -7.09 -1.34
N THR A 20 -3.29 -6.10 -1.45
CA THR A 20 -3.69 -4.79 -1.94
C THR A 20 -3.67 -4.81 -3.46
N SER A 21 -4.71 -4.24 -4.08
CA SER A 21 -4.80 -4.20 -5.54
C SER A 21 -3.89 -3.11 -6.09
N ASP A 22 -3.36 -3.31 -7.29
CA ASP A 22 -2.61 -2.25 -7.96
C ASP A 22 -3.58 -1.26 -8.62
N TYR A 23 -3.13 -0.02 -8.76
CA TYR A 23 -3.88 1.07 -9.38
C TYR A 23 -3.00 1.76 -10.43
N ILE A 24 -3.66 2.27 -11.46
CA ILE A 24 -3.08 3.09 -12.51
C ILE A 24 -3.55 4.51 -12.30
N ILE A 25 -2.60 5.43 -12.14
CA ILE A 25 -2.86 6.87 -12.05
C ILE A 25 -2.42 7.48 -13.38
N THR A 26 -3.34 8.16 -14.05
CA THR A 26 -3.04 8.92 -15.27
C THR A 26 -2.95 10.40 -14.91
N THR A 27 -1.88 11.07 -15.34
CA THR A 27 -1.72 12.52 -15.15
C THR A 27 -2.37 13.27 -16.30
N LYS A 28 -2.66 14.57 -16.11
CA LYS A 28 -3.12 15.47 -17.17
C LYS A 28 -2.06 15.70 -18.25
N TYR A 29 -0.79 15.46 -17.93
CA TYR A 29 0.33 15.55 -18.86
C TYR A 29 0.52 14.28 -19.72
N GLY A 30 -0.21 13.21 -19.40
CA GLY A 30 -0.18 11.94 -20.14
C GLY A 30 0.72 10.87 -19.53
N ASP A 31 1.32 11.12 -18.36
CA ASP A 31 2.11 10.12 -17.65
C ASP A 31 1.21 9.06 -17.02
N ILE A 32 1.72 7.83 -16.96
CA ILE A 32 1.06 6.69 -16.34
C ILE A 32 1.91 6.22 -15.17
N LEU A 33 1.37 6.37 -13.96
CA LEU A 33 2.01 5.95 -12.72
C LEU A 33 1.33 4.68 -12.22
N GLN A 34 2.12 3.78 -11.64
CA GLN A 34 1.62 2.54 -11.05
C GLN A 34 1.74 2.64 -9.53
N ALA A 35 0.62 2.40 -8.86
CA ALA A 35 0.51 2.43 -7.42
C ALA A 35 0.16 1.05 -6.88
N HIS A 36 0.83 0.67 -5.79
CA HIS A 36 0.46 -0.48 -4.99
C HIS A 36 -0.54 -0.04 -3.91
N GLY A 37 -1.75 -0.57 -3.96
CA GLY A 37 -2.86 -0.13 -3.13
C GLY A 37 -3.51 1.17 -3.60
N GLU A 38 -4.64 1.47 -2.96
CA GLU A 38 -5.45 2.62 -3.31
C GLU A 38 -4.74 3.92 -2.94
N PRO A 39 -4.57 4.86 -3.88
CA PRO A 39 -4.08 6.20 -3.57
C PRO A 39 -5.02 6.90 -2.58
N ASP A 40 -4.46 7.64 -1.62
CA ASP A 40 -5.24 8.34 -0.59
C ASP A 40 -4.90 9.84 -0.59
N THR A 41 -5.64 10.64 0.17
CA THR A 41 -5.31 12.04 0.39
C THR A 41 -4.37 12.17 1.59
N ASP A 42 -3.17 12.70 1.34
CA ASP A 42 -2.23 13.03 2.40
C ASP A 42 -2.78 14.15 3.28
N ARG A 43 -2.95 13.86 4.58
CA ARG A 43 -3.61 14.80 5.51
C ARG A 43 -2.80 16.07 5.80
N ASN A 44 -1.49 16.05 5.56
CA ASN A 44 -0.61 17.16 5.90
C ASN A 44 -0.51 18.16 4.73
N SER A 45 -0.47 17.65 3.50
CA SER A 45 -0.29 18.45 2.28
C SER A 45 -1.56 18.63 1.46
N GLY A 46 -2.57 17.77 1.65
CA GLY A 46 -3.77 17.71 0.81
C GLY A 46 -3.52 17.14 -0.60
N MET A 47 -2.29 16.68 -0.87
CA MET A 47 -1.92 16.03 -2.12
C MET A 47 -2.41 14.57 -2.14
N THR A 48 -2.47 13.96 -3.32
CA THR A 48 -2.69 12.52 -3.42
C THR A 48 -1.39 11.79 -3.10
N SER A 49 -1.44 10.90 -2.12
CA SER A 49 -0.37 9.98 -1.79
C SER A 49 -0.59 8.63 -2.46
N TYR A 50 0.50 8.00 -2.87
CA TYR A 50 0.47 6.63 -3.36
C TYR A 50 1.79 5.93 -3.07
N THR A 51 1.75 4.60 -3.00
CA THR A 51 2.95 3.77 -2.87
C THR A 51 3.33 3.27 -4.25
N GLY A 52 4.55 3.50 -4.71
CA GLY A 52 5.03 2.99 -5.99
C GLY A 52 5.19 1.46 -5.98
N MET A 53 5.39 0.86 -7.16
CA MET A 53 5.63 -0.60 -7.27
C MET A 53 6.89 -1.08 -6.53
N ASN A 54 7.81 -0.16 -6.22
CA ASN A 54 9.01 -0.45 -5.45
C ASN A 54 8.82 -0.31 -3.93
N GLY A 55 7.60 0.03 -3.48
CA GLY A 55 7.27 0.25 -2.07
C GLY A 55 7.61 1.65 -1.55
N ASP A 56 8.03 2.56 -2.41
CA ASP A 56 8.37 3.94 -2.09
C ASP A 56 7.14 4.86 -2.03
N TYR A 57 7.12 5.79 -1.08
CA TYR A 57 6.03 6.73 -0.89
C TYR A 57 6.18 7.94 -1.80
N HIS A 58 5.12 8.29 -2.51
CA HIS A 58 5.05 9.43 -3.42
C HIS A 58 3.91 10.35 -3.08
N LEU A 59 4.08 11.63 -3.44
CA LEU A 59 3.06 12.65 -3.39
C LEU A 59 2.93 13.27 -4.78
N ILE A 60 1.70 13.38 -5.26
CA ILE A 60 1.37 14.08 -6.50
C ILE A 60 0.26 15.09 -6.22
N ASN A 61 0.33 16.25 -6.86
CA ASN A 61 -0.74 17.23 -6.77
C ASN A 61 -2.03 16.61 -7.34
N THR A 62 -3.07 16.55 -6.51
CA THR A 62 -4.39 15.99 -6.87
C THR A 62 -4.96 16.63 -8.14
N ASN A 63 -4.65 17.91 -8.37
CA ASN A 63 -5.09 18.62 -9.56
C ASN A 63 -4.37 18.19 -10.84
N ASP A 64 -3.23 17.51 -10.75
CA ASP A 64 -2.50 17.00 -11.91
C ASP A 64 -2.98 15.62 -12.35
N ILE A 65 -3.90 15.00 -11.59
CA ILE A 65 -4.48 13.68 -11.91
C ILE A 65 -5.66 13.87 -12.88
N SER A 66 -5.67 13.07 -13.95
CA SER A 66 -6.78 12.97 -14.90
C SER A 66 -7.68 11.77 -14.61
N GLY A 67 -7.13 10.70 -14.04
CA GLY A 67 -7.91 9.54 -13.63
C GLY A 67 -7.12 8.56 -12.76
N ILE A 68 -7.86 7.78 -11.97
CA ILE A 68 -7.34 6.66 -11.19
C ILE A 68 -8.21 5.45 -11.52
N VAL A 69 -7.58 4.35 -11.93
CA VAL A 69 -8.27 3.12 -12.32
C VAL A 69 -7.62 1.95 -11.59
N LYS A 70 -8.45 1.09 -10.99
CA LYS A 70 -7.99 -0.16 -10.40
C LYS A 70 -7.56 -1.13 -11.51
N LYS A 71 -6.39 -1.73 -11.35
CA LYS A 71 -5.86 -2.74 -12.29
C LYS A 71 -6.57 -4.08 -12.12
#